data_AF-A0A7S0F9X9-F1
#
_entry.id   AF-A0A7S0F9X9-F1
#
_cell.length_a   1.000
_cell.length_b   1.000
_cell.length_c   1.000
_cell.angle_alpha   90.00
_cell.angle_beta   90.00
_cell.angle_gamma   90.00
#
_symmetry.space_group_name_H-M   'P 1'
#
loop_
_entity.id
_entity.type
_entity.pdbx_description
1 polymer ?
#
loop_
_entity_poly.entity_id
_entity_poly.type
_entity_poly.pdbx_seq_one_letter_code
_entity_poly.pdbx_strand_id
1 'polypeptide(L)'
;DHQHQAGFCKPGSNNFSESAHWRPRLRRLLVNGSADVAASAMLVMEMPPRTWKVYGAPRTVFLEVAPAHQGVDLAFTTIGKMPTMIGEATMVTFRPAPSLTPMPSGGSAWRLQKLGQLIDPEGVLDGGNQFTHGVWPGAVVQTSAGSLSLESLDAAIMNPMTSDFPMGNPLPASYKEAAARAGTGTSRLTRGSVHGMAVNLHNNLWNTNYPLFYPYFDPRFCSAPLKCEDSNSIFRFRLLLQASSWTVV
;
A
#
# COMPACT_ATOMS: atom_id res chain seq x y z
N ASP A 1 -2.55 -7.18 -25.97
CA ASP A 1 -3.22 -6.87 -27.23
C ASP A 1 -4.33 -5.88 -26.90
N HIS A 2 -4.07 -4.61 -27.23
CA HIS A 2 -4.96 -3.49 -26.94
C HIS A 2 -6.15 -3.42 -27.91
N GLN A 3 -6.22 -4.31 -28.93
CA GLN A 3 -7.37 -4.36 -29.84
C GLN A 3 -8.69 -4.72 -29.13
N HIS A 4 -8.62 -5.36 -27.95
CA HIS A 4 -9.79 -5.79 -27.19
C HIS A 4 -10.16 -4.88 -26.00
N GLN A 5 -9.44 -3.76 -25.77
CA GLN A 5 -9.59 -2.93 -24.56
C GLN A 5 -9.75 -1.42 -24.83
N ALA A 6 -10.36 -1.04 -25.95
CA ALA A 6 -10.50 0.36 -26.38
C ALA A 6 -11.10 1.32 -25.31
N GLY A 7 -11.89 0.83 -24.35
CA GLY A 7 -12.45 1.62 -23.24
C GLY A 7 -11.60 1.67 -21.95
N PHE A 8 -10.58 0.81 -21.81
CA PHE A 8 -9.70 0.74 -20.64
C PHE A 8 -8.30 1.33 -20.89
N CYS A 9 -7.91 1.49 -22.15
CA CYS A 9 -6.59 1.97 -22.51
C CYS A 9 -6.47 3.47 -22.28
N LYS A 10 -5.51 3.89 -21.46
CA LYS A 10 -5.14 5.30 -21.30
C LYS A 10 -4.27 5.73 -22.49
N PRO A 11 -4.74 6.65 -23.36
CA PRO A 11 -3.97 7.06 -24.54
C PRO A 11 -2.58 7.56 -24.17
N GLY A 12 -1.54 7.05 -24.84
CA GLY A 12 -0.14 7.44 -24.60
C GLY A 12 0.56 6.75 -23.42
N SER A 13 -0.12 5.95 -22.60
CA SER A 13 0.49 5.20 -21.48
C SER A 13 1.65 4.27 -21.91
N ASN A 14 1.57 3.75 -23.13
CA ASN A 14 2.56 2.81 -23.69
C ASN A 14 3.89 3.47 -24.08
N ASN A 15 3.94 4.80 -24.18
CA ASN A 15 5.13 5.53 -24.63
C ASN A 15 6.18 5.75 -23.52
N PHE A 16 5.89 5.30 -22.30
CA PHE A 16 6.69 5.57 -21.08
C PHE A 16 7.17 4.29 -20.37
N SER A 17 7.40 3.20 -21.11
CA SER A 17 7.72 1.88 -20.54
C SER A 17 9.19 1.73 -20.14
N GLU A 18 9.50 2.04 -18.88
CA GLU A 18 10.73 1.62 -18.22
C GLU A 18 10.38 0.73 -17.02
N SER A 19 10.93 -0.48 -16.99
CA SER A 19 10.87 -1.34 -15.80
C SER A 19 12.07 -1.05 -14.92
N ALA A 20 11.87 -0.27 -13.85
CA ALA A 20 12.94 0.12 -12.94
C ALA A 20 12.43 0.32 -11.51
N HIS A 21 13.30 0.06 -10.54
CA HIS A 21 13.07 0.38 -9.13
C HIS A 21 13.69 1.73 -8.78
N TRP A 22 12.84 2.68 -8.43
CA TRP A 22 13.25 3.99 -7.97
C TRP A 22 13.02 4.12 -6.49
N ARG A 23 14.05 4.52 -5.74
CA ARG A 23 13.97 4.69 -4.29
C ARG A 23 14.08 6.16 -3.94
N PRO A 24 13.24 6.68 -3.02
CA PRO A 24 13.43 8.00 -2.49
C PRO A 24 14.74 8.07 -1.70
N ARG A 25 15.36 9.25 -1.65
CA ARG A 25 16.53 9.51 -0.81
C ARG A 25 16.11 10.33 0.39
N LEU A 26 16.49 9.90 1.59
CA LEU A 26 16.36 10.71 2.80
C LEU A 26 17.19 11.98 2.64
N ARG A 27 16.54 13.13 2.74
CA ARG A 27 17.17 14.45 2.65
C ARG A 27 17.40 15.06 4.02
N ARG A 28 16.38 14.95 4.88
CA ARG A 28 16.40 15.48 6.24
C ARG A 28 15.65 14.53 7.17
N LEU A 29 16.14 14.40 8.39
CA LEU A 29 15.42 13.83 9.51
C LEU A 29 15.22 14.98 10.50
N LEU A 30 13.96 15.35 10.74
CA LEU A 30 13.62 16.37 11.71
C LEU A 30 13.05 15.65 12.92
N VAL A 31 13.61 15.89 14.10
CA VAL A 31 13.14 15.28 15.35
C VAL A 31 12.60 16.40 16.20
N ASN A 32 11.33 16.28 16.60
CA ASN A 32 10.71 17.14 17.59
C ASN A 32 10.80 16.45 18.95
N GLY A 33 11.30 17.13 19.97
CA GLY A 33 11.50 16.54 21.29
C GLY A 33 12.68 17.15 22.05
N SER A 34 13.03 16.52 23.17
CA SER A 34 14.28 16.80 23.88
C SER A 34 15.42 15.92 23.33
N ALA A 35 16.63 16.10 23.86
CA ALA A 35 17.77 15.25 23.51
C ALA A 35 17.52 13.76 23.81
N ASP A 36 16.72 13.47 24.84
CA ASP A 36 16.51 12.12 25.36
C ASP A 36 15.16 11.51 24.95
N VAL A 37 14.18 12.33 24.56
CA VAL A 37 12.82 11.88 24.23
C VAL A 37 12.33 12.56 22.95
N ALA A 38 12.20 11.78 21.88
CA ALA A 38 11.56 12.22 20.65
C ALA A 38 10.02 12.19 20.81
N ALA A 39 9.40 13.35 20.69
CA ALA A 39 7.94 13.51 20.62
C ALA A 39 7.41 13.17 19.22
N SER A 40 8.18 13.42 18.16
CA SER A 40 7.94 12.88 16.82
C SER A 40 9.20 12.94 15.96
N ALA A 41 9.22 12.16 14.89
CA ALA A 41 10.26 12.19 13.88
C ALA A 41 9.64 12.32 12.49
N MET A 42 10.15 13.26 11.69
CA MET A 42 9.72 13.52 10.32
C MET A 42 10.86 13.20 9.37
N LEU A 43 10.67 12.16 8.55
CA LEU A 43 11.57 11.79 7.47
C LEU A 43 11.16 12.57 6.23
N VAL A 44 12.01 13.48 5.77
CA VAL A 44 11.83 14.23 4.52
C VAL A 44 12.62 13.55 3.43
N MET A 45 11.93 12.97 2.46
CA MET A 45 12.52 12.19 1.38
C MET A 45 12.17 12.77 0.02
N GLU A 46 13.05 12.59 -0.96
CA GLU A 46 12.86 13.10 -2.32
C GLU A 46 12.99 11.96 -3.34
N MET A 47 12.06 11.90 -4.28
CA MET A 47 12.11 10.94 -5.38
C MET A 47 13.09 11.38 -6.48
N PRO A 48 13.74 10.43 -7.19
CA PRO A 48 14.65 10.76 -8.28
C PRO A 48 13.98 11.63 -9.36
N PRO A 49 14.64 12.65 -9.93
CA PRO A 49 14.03 13.60 -10.87
C PRO A 49 13.23 12.98 -12.03
N ARG A 50 13.71 11.87 -12.60
CA ARG A 50 13.03 11.18 -13.70
C ARG A 50 11.64 10.67 -13.30
N THR A 51 11.45 10.22 -12.06
CA THR A 51 10.18 9.60 -11.66
C THR A 51 9.04 10.60 -11.58
N TRP A 52 9.30 11.81 -11.10
CA TRP A 52 8.25 12.84 -10.98
C TRP A 52 8.17 13.75 -12.20
N LYS A 53 9.26 13.91 -12.97
CA LYS A 53 9.24 14.67 -14.25
C LYS A 53 8.61 13.89 -15.40
N VAL A 54 8.75 12.56 -15.41
CA VAL A 54 8.32 11.71 -16.54
C VAL A 54 7.17 10.80 -16.14
N TYR A 55 7.27 10.11 -15.00
CA TYR A 55 6.32 9.06 -14.61
C TYR A 55 5.23 9.51 -13.64
N GLY A 56 5.25 10.77 -13.20
CA GLY A 56 4.23 11.33 -12.31
C GLY A 56 4.30 10.85 -10.86
N ALA A 57 5.43 10.30 -10.40
CA ALA A 57 5.64 10.06 -8.97
C ALA A 57 5.56 11.38 -8.17
N PRO A 58 5.28 11.36 -6.86
CA PRO A 58 5.43 12.56 -6.04
C PRO A 58 6.90 13.01 -6.01
N ARG A 59 7.13 14.33 -5.98
CA ARG A 59 8.49 14.87 -5.85
C ARG A 59 9.04 14.63 -4.45
N THR A 60 8.25 14.96 -3.42
CA THR A 60 8.65 14.88 -2.02
C THR A 60 7.71 13.96 -1.27
N VAL A 61 8.28 13.14 -0.39
CA VAL A 61 7.56 12.22 0.48
C VAL A 61 7.97 12.51 1.91
N PHE A 62 7.00 12.70 2.78
CA PHE A 62 7.17 12.88 4.20
C PHE A 62 6.60 11.65 4.91
N LEU A 63 7.36 11.12 5.86
CA LEU A 63 6.87 10.13 6.80
C LEU A 63 7.06 10.68 8.21
N GLU A 64 5.95 11.05 8.83
CA GLU A 64 5.91 11.36 10.25
C GLU A 64 5.70 10.09 11.05
N VAL A 65 6.44 9.96 12.15
CA VAL A 65 6.32 8.91 13.14
C VAL A 65 6.17 9.58 14.49
N ALA A 66 5.06 9.31 15.17
CA ALA A 66 4.77 9.82 16.51
C ALA A 66 4.44 8.67 17.46
N PRO A 67 4.87 8.73 18.74
CA PRO A 67 4.48 7.75 19.73
C PRO A 67 2.98 7.83 20.01
N ALA A 68 2.36 6.67 20.21
CA ALA A 68 0.99 6.51 20.65
C ALA A 68 0.95 5.66 21.93
N HIS A 69 -0.15 5.69 22.68
CA HIS A 69 -0.29 5.01 23.98
C HIS A 69 0.11 3.52 23.96
N GLN A 70 -0.06 2.82 22.83
CA GLN A 70 0.34 1.43 22.64
C GLN A 70 0.99 1.18 21.27
N GLY A 71 1.81 2.11 20.79
CA GLY A 71 2.53 1.92 19.53
C GLY A 71 2.91 3.23 18.87
N VAL A 72 2.68 3.36 17.56
CA VAL A 72 3.04 4.56 16.80
C VAL A 72 1.96 4.97 15.83
N ASP A 73 1.75 6.27 15.71
CA ASP A 73 0.96 6.89 14.64
C ASP A 73 1.92 7.30 13.52
N LEU A 74 1.48 7.06 12.29
CA LEU A 74 2.22 7.38 11.07
C LEU A 74 1.39 8.31 10.19
N ALA A 75 2.02 9.35 9.65
CA ALA A 75 1.43 10.16 8.59
C ALA A 75 2.34 10.14 7.36
N PHE A 76 1.82 9.55 6.28
CA PHE A 76 2.48 9.50 4.99
C PHE A 76 1.93 10.63 4.12
N THR A 77 2.74 11.67 3.89
CA THR A 77 2.37 12.81 3.05
C THR A 77 3.18 12.82 1.77
N THR A 78 2.53 13.02 0.63
CA THR A 78 3.22 13.21 -0.66
C THR A 78 2.91 14.59 -1.22
N ILE A 79 3.92 15.22 -1.85
CA ILE A 79 3.83 16.58 -2.40
C ILE A 79 4.39 16.60 -3.82
N GLY A 80 3.74 17.34 -4.70
CA GLY A 80 4.22 17.59 -6.06
C GLY A 80 4.11 16.38 -6.96
N LYS A 81 3.06 15.57 -6.79
CA LYS A 81 2.69 14.53 -7.75
C LYS A 81 2.06 15.19 -8.98
N MET A 82 2.67 14.95 -10.14
CA MET A 82 2.11 15.43 -11.41
C MET A 82 0.98 14.50 -11.87
N PRO A 83 -0.14 15.05 -12.40
CA PRO A 83 -1.15 14.26 -13.08
C PRO A 83 -0.53 13.47 -14.24
N THR A 84 -0.87 12.19 -14.36
CA THR A 84 -0.38 11.31 -15.43
C THR A 84 -1.46 10.38 -15.95
N MET A 85 -1.39 10.05 -17.24
CA MET A 85 -2.20 9.03 -17.91
C MET A 85 -1.55 7.64 -17.86
N ILE A 86 -0.44 7.47 -17.15
CA ILE A 86 0.16 6.15 -16.94
C ILE A 86 -0.68 5.35 -15.93
N GLY A 87 -0.77 4.05 -16.12
CA GLY A 87 -1.35 3.15 -15.12
C GLY A 87 -0.41 3.02 -13.92
N GLU A 88 -0.87 3.41 -12.74
CA GLU A 88 -0.07 3.46 -11.51
C GLU A 88 -0.88 2.98 -10.30
N ALA A 89 -0.15 2.45 -9.33
CA ALA A 89 -0.65 2.22 -7.99
C ALA A 89 0.36 2.76 -6.98
N THR A 90 -0.13 3.40 -5.93
CA THR A 90 0.68 3.87 -4.80
C THR A 90 0.33 3.04 -3.58
N MET A 91 1.35 2.48 -2.94
CA MET A 91 1.18 1.66 -1.74
C MET A 91 2.14 2.06 -0.64
N VAL A 92 1.70 1.91 0.60
CA VAL A 92 2.57 1.89 1.78
C VAL A 92 2.63 0.47 2.28
N THR A 93 3.84 -0.08 2.41
CA THR A 93 4.06 -1.49 2.76
C THR A 93 4.51 -1.65 4.19
N PHE A 94 3.97 -2.67 4.86
CA PHE A 94 4.24 -3.02 6.24
C PHE A 94 4.74 -4.46 6.31
N ARG A 95 6.00 -4.60 6.76
CA ARG A 95 6.65 -5.88 7.00
C ARG A 95 7.25 -5.88 8.40
N PRO A 96 6.63 -6.56 9.38
CA PRO A 96 7.21 -6.73 10.70
C PRO A 96 8.62 -7.31 10.62
N ALA A 97 9.55 -6.76 11.41
CA ALA A 97 10.90 -7.29 11.52
C ALA A 97 10.97 -8.63 12.27
N PRO A 98 10.19 -8.86 13.36
CA PRO A 98 10.17 -10.15 14.02
C PRO A 98 9.61 -11.26 13.12
N SER A 99 10.04 -12.50 13.38
CA SER A 99 9.53 -13.67 12.65
C SER A 99 8.02 -13.80 12.81
N LEU A 100 7.34 -14.14 11.73
CA LEU A 100 5.89 -14.35 11.75
C LEU A 100 5.55 -15.67 12.43
N THR A 101 4.47 -15.69 13.22
CA THR A 101 3.96 -16.89 13.89
C THR A 101 2.65 -17.30 13.22
N PRO A 102 2.65 -18.34 12.36
CA PRO A 102 1.42 -18.84 11.76
C PRO A 102 0.40 -19.27 12.82
N MET A 103 -0.88 -19.22 12.48
CA MET A 103 -1.93 -19.69 13.39
C MET A 103 -1.80 -21.20 13.67
N PRO A 104 -2.26 -21.71 14.83
CA PRO A 104 -2.19 -23.14 15.16
C PRO A 104 -2.93 -24.04 14.17
N SER A 105 -4.04 -23.56 13.61
CA SER A 105 -4.78 -24.22 12.53
C SER A 105 -4.08 -24.16 11.18
N GLY A 106 -2.86 -23.59 11.14
CA GLY A 106 -2.05 -23.13 10.02
C GLY A 106 -2.73 -22.05 9.14
N GLY A 107 -2.02 -21.62 8.10
CA GLY A 107 -2.41 -20.46 7.29
C GLY A 107 -1.50 -19.26 7.55
N SER A 108 -1.97 -18.08 7.18
CA SER A 108 -1.17 -16.86 7.31
C SER A 108 -0.99 -16.47 8.79
N ALA A 109 0.08 -15.75 9.12
CA ALA A 109 0.17 -15.02 10.39
C ALA A 109 -0.66 -13.73 10.37
N TRP A 110 -1.03 -13.25 9.17
CA TRP A 110 -1.84 -12.06 8.97
C TRP A 110 -3.33 -12.38 8.99
N ARG A 111 -4.13 -11.45 9.49
CA ARG A 111 -5.59 -11.48 9.48
C ARG A 111 -6.13 -10.12 9.07
N LEU A 112 -7.11 -10.11 8.16
CA LEU A 112 -7.74 -8.90 7.63
C LEU A 112 -9.08 -8.68 8.32
N GLN A 113 -9.34 -7.48 8.83
CA GLN A 113 -10.63 -7.13 9.42
C GLN A 113 -11.64 -6.80 8.32
N LYS A 114 -12.61 -7.68 8.11
CA LYS A 114 -13.63 -7.57 7.06
C LYS A 114 -14.98 -7.93 7.63
N LEU A 115 -15.95 -7.02 7.50
CA LEU A 115 -17.34 -7.21 7.95
C LEU A 115 -17.44 -7.71 9.41
N GLY A 116 -16.61 -7.15 10.30
CA GLY A 116 -16.58 -7.50 11.72
C GLY A 116 -15.85 -8.81 12.07
N GLN A 117 -15.14 -9.42 11.12
CA GLN A 117 -14.43 -10.69 11.32
C GLN A 117 -12.97 -10.59 10.89
N LEU A 118 -12.11 -11.42 11.50
CA LEU A 118 -10.71 -11.60 11.12
C LEU A 118 -10.59 -12.72 10.08
N ILE A 119 -10.28 -12.36 8.85
CA ILE A 119 -10.18 -13.27 7.71
C ILE A 119 -8.72 -13.62 7.41
N ASP A 120 -8.44 -14.89 7.17
CA ASP A 120 -7.14 -15.34 6.65
C ASP A 120 -7.05 -15.02 5.15
N PRO A 121 -6.09 -14.19 4.69
CA PRO A 121 -5.91 -13.91 3.26
C PRO A 121 -5.61 -15.17 2.43
N GLU A 122 -4.99 -16.19 3.03
CA GLU A 122 -4.69 -17.48 2.37
C GLU A 122 -5.86 -18.47 2.44
N GLY A 123 -6.90 -18.11 3.20
CA GLY A 123 -8.16 -18.83 3.30
C GLY A 123 -9.14 -18.53 2.17
N VAL A 124 -8.86 -17.53 1.32
CA VAL A 124 -9.73 -17.18 0.19
C VAL A 124 -9.75 -18.33 -0.82
N LEU A 125 -10.96 -18.71 -1.22
CA LEU A 125 -11.19 -19.79 -2.17
C LEU A 125 -10.81 -19.38 -3.60
N ASP A 126 -10.65 -20.40 -4.44
CA ASP A 126 -10.42 -20.24 -5.87
C ASP A 126 -11.56 -19.45 -6.53
N GLY A 127 -11.20 -18.54 -7.43
CA GLY A 127 -12.12 -17.60 -8.07
C GLY A 127 -12.49 -16.39 -7.22
N GLY A 128 -12.06 -16.34 -5.95
CA GLY A 128 -12.15 -15.16 -5.11
C GLY A 128 -11.05 -14.13 -5.41
N ASN A 129 -11.28 -12.87 -5.00
CA ASN A 129 -10.24 -11.84 -5.05
C ASN A 129 -9.28 -12.01 -3.85
N GLN A 130 -8.12 -12.60 -4.11
CA GLN A 130 -7.17 -12.99 -3.06
C GLN A 130 -6.10 -11.92 -2.77
N PHE A 131 -5.84 -11.07 -3.76
CA PHE A 131 -4.79 -10.07 -3.69
C PHE A 131 -5.28 -8.71 -3.23
N THR A 132 -6.57 -8.40 -3.36
CA THR A 132 -7.12 -7.08 -3.01
C THR A 132 -8.30 -7.24 -2.06
N HIS A 133 -8.14 -6.75 -0.84
CA HIS A 133 -9.13 -6.89 0.23
C HIS A 133 -9.66 -5.54 0.68
N GLY A 134 -10.98 -5.38 0.61
CA GLY A 134 -11.67 -4.31 1.34
C GLY A 134 -11.69 -4.64 2.83
N VAL A 135 -11.09 -3.78 3.64
CA VAL A 135 -10.93 -3.95 5.09
C VAL A 135 -11.38 -2.71 5.85
N TRP A 136 -11.79 -2.92 7.10
CA TRP A 136 -12.01 -1.85 8.07
C TRP A 136 -11.91 -2.44 9.48
N PRO A 137 -11.06 -1.87 10.37
CA PRO A 137 -10.12 -0.77 10.19
C PRO A 137 -8.79 -1.17 9.50
N GLY A 138 -8.48 -2.47 9.36
CA GLY A 138 -7.20 -2.87 8.78
C GLY A 138 -6.85 -4.34 8.96
N ALA A 139 -5.64 -4.64 9.43
CA ALA A 139 -5.11 -5.99 9.56
C ALA A 139 -4.38 -6.20 10.89
N VAL A 140 -4.28 -7.46 11.32
CA VAL A 140 -3.53 -7.88 12.52
C VAL A 140 -2.53 -8.95 12.11
N VAL A 141 -1.35 -8.96 12.72
CA VAL A 141 -0.33 -9.98 12.49
C VAL A 141 0.23 -10.52 13.80
N GLN A 142 0.44 -11.84 13.84
CA GLN A 142 1.11 -12.52 14.94
C GLN A 142 2.59 -12.72 14.62
N THR A 143 3.46 -12.40 15.58
CA THR A 143 4.91 -12.48 15.44
C THR A 143 5.54 -13.12 16.67
N SER A 144 6.83 -13.43 16.61
CA SER A 144 7.61 -13.93 17.75
C SER A 144 7.76 -12.91 18.88
N ALA A 145 7.50 -11.62 18.63
CA ALA A 145 7.57 -10.54 19.62
C ALA A 145 6.19 -10.14 20.19
N GLY A 146 5.10 -10.78 19.74
CA GLY A 146 3.73 -10.39 20.06
C GLY A 146 2.90 -10.08 18.81
N SER A 147 1.82 -9.34 18.99
CA SER A 147 0.91 -8.97 17.90
C SER A 147 1.08 -7.51 17.50
N LEU A 148 0.83 -7.24 16.22
CA LEU A 148 0.75 -5.88 15.67
C LEU A 148 -0.62 -5.73 15.00
N SER A 149 -1.37 -4.69 15.39
CA SER A 149 -2.51 -4.20 14.63
C SER A 149 -2.06 -3.06 13.71
N LEU A 150 -2.33 -3.18 12.43
CA LEU A 150 -2.19 -2.15 11.41
C LEU A 150 -3.57 -1.58 11.10
N GLU A 151 -3.83 -0.36 11.53
CA GLU A 151 -5.03 0.39 11.18
C GLU A 151 -4.71 1.39 10.07
N SER A 152 -5.53 1.41 9.03
CA SER A 152 -5.47 2.39 7.96
C SER A 152 -6.66 3.33 8.09
N LEU A 153 -6.41 4.60 8.37
CA LEU A 153 -7.47 5.56 8.68
C LEU A 153 -8.08 6.19 7.42
N ASP A 154 -7.30 6.22 6.33
CA ASP A 154 -7.65 6.97 5.12
C ASP A 154 -7.71 6.09 3.85
N ALA A 155 -7.43 4.78 3.95
CA ALA A 155 -7.50 3.85 2.84
C ALA A 155 -8.05 2.47 3.27
N ALA A 156 -9.02 1.94 2.53
CA ALA A 156 -9.74 0.72 2.89
C ALA A 156 -9.27 -0.54 2.16
N ILE A 157 -8.25 -0.44 1.30
CA ILE A 157 -7.79 -1.55 0.46
C ILE A 157 -6.42 -2.02 0.92
N MET A 158 -6.33 -3.31 1.27
CA MET A 158 -5.08 -3.97 1.61
C MET A 158 -4.74 -5.10 0.64
N ASN A 159 -3.46 -5.25 0.35
CA ASN A 159 -2.91 -6.25 -0.56
C ASN A 159 -1.85 -7.11 0.17
N PRO A 160 -2.06 -8.43 0.31
CA PRO A 160 -1.06 -9.32 0.88
C PRO A 160 0.26 -9.27 0.09
N MET A 161 1.39 -9.20 0.80
CA MET A 161 2.73 -9.27 0.21
C MET A 161 3.23 -10.71 0.21
N THR A 162 3.62 -11.22 -0.95
CA THR A 162 4.16 -12.58 -1.16
C THR A 162 5.50 -12.53 -1.89
N SER A 163 6.21 -13.65 -2.02
CA SER A 163 7.47 -13.69 -2.78
C SER A 163 7.33 -13.20 -4.22
N ASP A 164 6.19 -13.50 -4.86
CA ASP A 164 5.90 -13.07 -6.22
C ASP A 164 5.47 -11.60 -6.29
N PHE A 165 4.83 -11.10 -5.22
CA PHE A 165 4.35 -9.73 -5.11
C PHE A 165 4.86 -9.06 -3.83
N PRO A 166 6.16 -8.70 -3.79
CA PRO A 166 6.80 -8.19 -2.57
C PRO A 166 6.30 -6.80 -2.17
N MET A 167 5.59 -6.09 -3.04
CA MET A 167 4.94 -4.80 -2.76
C MET A 167 3.41 -4.90 -2.71
N GLY A 168 2.86 -6.11 -2.71
CA GLY A 168 1.43 -6.37 -2.91
C GLY A 168 1.03 -6.30 -4.38
N ASN A 169 -0.06 -6.96 -4.73
CA ASN A 169 -0.62 -6.95 -6.08
C ASN A 169 -1.89 -6.08 -6.13
N PRO A 170 -1.86 -4.89 -6.76
CA PRO A 170 -3.01 -3.99 -6.86
C PRO A 170 -4.11 -4.47 -7.81
N LEU A 171 -3.93 -5.59 -8.50
CA LEU A 171 -4.86 -6.05 -9.52
C LEU A 171 -6.04 -6.78 -8.86
N PRO A 172 -7.29 -6.31 -9.07
CA PRO A 172 -8.48 -6.98 -8.54
C PRO A 172 -8.83 -8.29 -9.29
N ALA A 173 -8.26 -8.50 -10.48
CA ALA A 173 -8.40 -9.73 -11.27
C ALA A 173 -7.12 -10.00 -12.09
N SER A 174 -6.67 -11.26 -12.12
CA SER A 174 -5.54 -11.72 -12.93
C SER A 174 -6.01 -12.07 -14.33
N TYR A 175 -5.61 -11.31 -15.36
CA TYR A 175 -6.12 -11.50 -16.72
C TYR A 175 -5.11 -12.08 -17.74
N LYS A 176 -3.87 -12.42 -17.32
CA LYS A 176 -2.89 -13.15 -18.17
C LYS A 176 -1.93 -14.04 -17.35
N GLU A 177 -2.18 -15.34 -17.41
CA GLU A 177 -1.71 -16.34 -16.44
C GLU A 177 -0.19 -16.58 -16.42
N ALA A 178 0.48 -16.66 -17.57
CA ALA A 178 1.91 -16.98 -17.62
C ALA A 178 2.83 -15.77 -17.31
N ALA A 179 2.40 -14.56 -17.62
CA ALA A 179 3.22 -13.35 -17.48
C ALA A 179 2.92 -12.57 -16.20
N ALA A 180 1.69 -12.60 -15.70
CA ALA A 180 1.30 -11.81 -14.53
C ALA A 180 1.76 -12.41 -13.20
N ARG A 181 2.22 -13.68 -13.18
CA ARG A 181 2.53 -14.46 -11.96
C ARG A 181 1.40 -14.45 -10.91
N ALA A 182 0.21 -14.05 -11.31
CA ALA A 182 -0.94 -13.83 -10.44
C ALA A 182 -1.92 -15.03 -10.48
N GLY A 183 -1.40 -16.20 -10.88
CA GLY A 183 -2.16 -17.42 -11.08
C GLY A 183 -3.17 -17.35 -12.23
N THR A 184 -4.08 -18.31 -12.23
CA THR A 184 -5.17 -18.48 -13.22
C THR A 184 -6.41 -17.64 -12.91
N GLY A 185 -6.30 -16.66 -12.00
CA GLY A 185 -7.47 -16.04 -11.35
C GLY A 185 -8.25 -17.01 -10.44
N THR A 186 -7.83 -18.27 -10.38
CA THR A 186 -8.40 -19.35 -9.56
C THR A 186 -7.34 -20.03 -8.69
N SER A 187 -6.15 -19.43 -8.51
CA SER A 187 -5.10 -20.04 -7.70
C SER A 187 -5.07 -19.42 -6.31
N ARG A 188 -5.29 -20.21 -5.25
CA ARG A 188 -5.06 -19.80 -3.84
C ARG A 188 -3.66 -19.27 -3.62
N LEU A 189 -3.55 -18.26 -2.74
CA LEU A 189 -2.28 -17.95 -2.11
C LEU A 189 -1.72 -19.21 -1.44
N THR A 190 -0.43 -19.46 -1.66
CA THR A 190 0.25 -20.57 -0.99
C THR A 190 0.21 -20.35 0.53
N ARG A 191 -0.10 -21.42 1.26
CA ARG A 191 -0.16 -21.38 2.73
C ARG A 191 1.21 -20.96 3.31
N GLY A 192 1.22 -19.99 4.22
CA GLY A 192 2.40 -19.38 4.81
C GLY A 192 3.18 -18.43 3.90
N SER A 193 2.65 -18.05 2.73
CA SER A 193 3.37 -17.19 1.78
C SER A 193 3.27 -15.70 2.07
N VAL A 194 2.23 -15.29 2.82
CA VAL A 194 2.01 -13.87 3.13
C VAL A 194 2.96 -13.42 4.22
N HIS A 195 3.90 -12.54 3.85
CA HIS A 195 4.96 -12.06 4.74
C HIS A 195 4.85 -10.57 5.11
N GLY A 196 3.82 -9.88 4.61
CA GLY A 196 3.58 -8.47 4.86
C GLY A 196 2.23 -8.03 4.32
N MET A 197 1.89 -6.77 4.56
CA MET A 197 0.66 -6.15 4.07
C MET A 197 0.97 -4.80 3.42
N ALA A 198 0.47 -4.59 2.21
CA ALA A 198 0.50 -3.30 1.54
C ALA A 198 -0.87 -2.62 1.65
N VAL A 199 -0.90 -1.33 1.91
CA VAL A 199 -2.13 -0.53 1.86
C VAL A 199 -2.14 0.23 0.55
N ASN A 200 -3.18 0.02 -0.26
CA ASN A 200 -3.36 0.66 -1.55
C ASN A 200 -4.02 2.03 -1.36
N LEU A 201 -3.22 3.08 -1.58
CA LEU A 201 -3.62 4.47 -1.37
C LEU A 201 -4.34 5.05 -2.59
N HIS A 202 -3.92 4.59 -3.77
CA HIS A 202 -4.40 5.04 -5.06
C HIS A 202 -4.03 3.99 -6.09
N ASN A 203 -4.95 3.69 -7.02
CA ASN A 203 -4.72 2.71 -8.06
C ASN A 203 -5.53 3.04 -9.30
N ASN A 204 -4.96 3.75 -10.25
CA ASN A 204 -5.69 4.12 -11.46
C ASN A 204 -5.51 3.10 -12.60
N LEU A 205 -5.06 1.87 -12.31
CA LEU A 205 -4.90 0.82 -13.34
C LEU A 205 -6.24 0.44 -14.00
N TRP A 206 -7.36 0.70 -13.32
CA TRP A 206 -8.71 0.35 -13.79
C TRP A 206 -9.63 1.56 -13.76
N ASN A 207 -10.30 1.83 -14.88
CA ASN A 207 -11.21 2.99 -15.05
C ASN A 207 -12.57 2.85 -14.33
N THR A 208 -12.71 1.91 -13.37
CA THR A 208 -14.01 1.53 -12.81
C THR A 208 -14.09 1.53 -11.29
N ASN A 209 -12.99 1.32 -10.57
CA ASN A 209 -13.03 1.02 -9.12
C ASN A 209 -12.19 1.96 -8.25
N TYR A 210 -11.47 2.88 -8.87
CA TYR A 210 -10.54 3.77 -8.18
C TYR A 210 -10.58 5.16 -8.82
N PRO A 211 -10.16 6.20 -8.08
CA PRO A 211 -9.86 7.48 -8.67
C PRO A 211 -8.99 7.35 -9.91
N LEU A 212 -9.47 7.87 -11.04
CA LEU A 212 -8.76 7.78 -12.31
C LEU A 212 -7.51 8.67 -12.33
N PHE A 213 -7.52 9.75 -11.54
CA PHE A 213 -6.49 10.78 -11.51
C PHE A 213 -6.11 11.10 -10.06
N TYR A 214 -4.80 11.27 -9.85
CA TYR A 214 -4.28 11.90 -8.66
C TYR A 214 -3.13 12.88 -9.03
N PRO A 215 -3.15 14.14 -8.55
CA PRO A 215 -4.23 14.77 -7.78
C PRO A 215 -5.56 14.75 -8.53
N TYR A 216 -6.65 14.70 -7.76
CA TYR A 216 -7.99 14.71 -8.31
C TYR A 216 -8.20 16.01 -9.09
N PHE A 217 -8.81 15.93 -10.28
CA PHE A 217 -9.26 17.15 -10.93
C PHE A 217 -10.36 17.77 -10.07
N ASP A 218 -10.04 18.91 -9.49
CA ASP A 218 -10.97 19.74 -8.75
C ASP A 218 -10.96 21.12 -9.40
N PRO A 219 -12.06 21.60 -10.01
CA PRO A 219 -12.07 22.89 -10.69
C PRO A 219 -11.78 24.08 -9.75
N ARG A 220 -11.84 23.89 -8.41
CA ARG A 220 -11.40 24.88 -7.43
C ARG A 220 -9.88 25.06 -7.39
N PHE A 221 -9.14 24.01 -7.73
CA PHE A 221 -7.68 23.95 -7.62
C PHE A 221 -7.00 23.63 -8.96
N CYS A 222 -7.77 23.35 -10.02
CA CYS A 222 -7.27 22.92 -11.32
C CYS A 222 -7.85 23.77 -12.45
N SER A 223 -6.97 24.36 -13.25
CA SER A 223 -7.35 25.08 -14.47
C SER A 223 -7.52 24.16 -15.69
N ALA A 224 -6.98 22.93 -15.61
CA ALA A 224 -7.19 21.85 -16.56
C ALA A 224 -6.91 20.49 -15.88
N PRO A 225 -7.36 19.34 -16.43
CA PRO A 225 -7.12 18.01 -15.85
C PRO A 225 -5.65 17.68 -15.56
N LEU A 226 -4.70 18.30 -16.28
CA LEU A 226 -3.27 18.12 -16.10
C LEU A 226 -2.58 19.32 -15.43
N LYS A 227 -3.34 20.34 -15.01
CA LYS A 227 -2.83 21.58 -14.42
C LYS A 227 -3.60 21.88 -13.13
N CYS A 228 -3.14 21.25 -12.06
CA CYS A 228 -3.67 21.36 -10.70
C CYS A 228 -2.64 22.00 -9.76
N GLU A 229 -3.11 22.87 -8.88
CA GLU A 229 -2.33 23.56 -7.85
C GLU A 229 -2.25 22.73 -6.55
N ASP A 230 -3.28 21.93 -6.25
CA ASP A 230 -3.22 20.95 -5.16
C ASP A 230 -2.71 19.60 -5.69
N SER A 231 -1.52 19.21 -5.27
CA SER A 231 -0.85 17.94 -5.63
C SER A 231 -0.44 17.14 -4.39
N ASN A 232 -1.12 17.40 -3.27
CA ASN A 232 -0.71 16.93 -1.96
C ASN A 232 -1.70 15.91 -1.40
N SER A 233 -1.18 14.80 -0.86
CA SER A 233 -2.00 13.78 -0.16
C SER A 233 -1.40 13.48 1.18
N ILE A 234 -2.27 13.14 2.11
CA ILE A 234 -1.91 12.58 3.41
C ILE A 234 -2.71 11.31 3.64
N PHE A 235 -2.03 10.27 4.11
CA PHE A 235 -2.61 9.01 4.55
C PHE A 235 -2.05 8.66 5.93
N ARG A 236 -2.95 8.39 6.87
CA ARG A 236 -2.60 8.12 8.26
C ARG A 236 -2.80 6.65 8.60
N PHE A 237 -1.88 6.16 9.41
CA PHE A 237 -1.89 4.79 9.91
C PHE A 237 -1.64 4.79 11.41
N ARG A 238 -2.16 3.79 12.08
CA ARG A 238 -1.89 3.52 13.48
C ARG A 238 -1.40 2.10 13.62
N LEU A 239 -0.23 1.96 14.22
CA LEU A 239 0.38 0.68 14.55
C LEU A 239 0.22 0.45 16.05
N LEU A 240 -0.57 -0.54 16.44
CA LEU A 240 -0.74 -0.93 17.84
C LEU A 240 0.08 -2.19 18.12
N LEU A 241 0.99 -2.09 19.07
CA LEU A 241 1.88 -3.16 19.50
C LEU A 241 1.33 -3.77 20.78
N GLN A 242 1.13 -5.08 20.79
CA GLN A 242 0.79 -5.82 21.99
C GLN A 242 1.87 -6.87 22.23
N ALA A 243 2.53 -6.80 23.39
CA ALA A 243 3.49 -7.81 23.79
C ALA A 243 2.79 -9.17 23.90
N SER A 244 3.51 -10.25 23.58
CA SER A 244 2.99 -11.60 23.77
C SER A 244 2.79 -11.86 25.26
N SER A 245 1.55 -11.84 25.74
CA SER A 245 1.19 -12.43 27.04
C SER A 245 1.06 -13.94 26.86
N TRP A 246 2.19 -14.66 26.86
CA TRP A 246 2.14 -16.10 27.11
C TRP A 246 1.96 -16.31 28.61
N THR A 247 0.71 -16.19 29.10
CA THR A 247 0.34 -16.90 30.33
C THR A 247 0.05 -18.32 29.90
N VAL A 248 1.05 -19.19 29.99
CA VAL A 248 0.82 -20.63 29.98
C VAL A 248 -0.03 -20.92 31.23
N VAL A 249 -1.30 -21.26 31.01
CA VAL A 249 -2.09 -22.00 32.00
C VAL A 249 -1.92 -23.47 31.68
#